data_AF-A0A9D7X1G1-F1
#
_entry.id   AF-A0A9D7X1G1-F1
#
_cell.length_a   1.000
_cell.length_b   1.000
_cell.length_c   1.000
_cell.angle_alpha   90.00
_cell.angle_beta   90.00
_cell.angle_gamma   90.00
#
_symmetry.space_group_name_H-M   'P 1'
#
loop_
_entity.id
_entity.type
_entity.pdbx_description
1 polymer ?
#
loop_
_entity_poly.entity_id
_entity_poly.type
_entity_poly.pdbx_seq_one_letter_code
_entity_poly.pdbx_strand_id
1 'polypeptide(L)'
;MRKYLFLLLLPVMLILTQCQEAKKDQTVQFIPQTVVEAVINKIVAQYEEDAVFRVSKGVNQVASLWRESDGSSADFEAFCEKHYVNELPPLKKLFLRLSENYETIFGHFNMVSLRMKEPVHLSTYELLDIDEVFAAYSPGSHFADDFFANKIAFITALNFPNFTLEEKTTNAKRWTRLEWAYARMGDIFTSRIPAEVNQKVAEALSASDNYISNYNIWVGHLVDDQMKTHFDKDMKLLSHWNLRDELKANYNKGDEGLLKQQMIYEVMLHIINQDIPEAVIDNPELQWNVTTNKVYEDGVEKASTPEPDTRYATLLNNFKAMKLIDPYTPQYPTYIQRAFDRGMEISQKDVERLFTDLCSSEKVKKVANLIKKRLGRDLQPFDIWYDGFKARSNLNQEMLTKMTRKRYPNTQAFDKDIPNMLEKLGFKKDKA
;
A
#
# COMPACT_ATOMS: atom_id res chain seq x y z
N MET A 1 -81.58 19.20 -18.97
CA MET A 1 -81.65 20.10 -17.80
C MET A 1 -80.22 20.45 -17.39
N ARG A 2 -79.98 21.75 -17.21
CA ARG A 2 -78.85 22.46 -16.55
C ARG A 2 -77.75 21.62 -15.86
N LYS A 3 -76.46 22.01 -15.79
CA LYS A 3 -75.55 23.03 -16.36
C LYS A 3 -74.31 22.97 -15.42
N TYR A 4 -73.09 22.88 -15.96
CA TYR A 4 -71.80 23.41 -15.43
C TYR A 4 -71.26 22.84 -14.09
N LEU A 5 -69.97 22.85 -13.73
CA LEU A 5 -68.63 23.15 -14.29
C LEU A 5 -67.72 23.16 -13.03
N PHE A 6 -66.48 22.66 -13.10
CA PHE A 6 -65.24 23.09 -12.40
C PHE A 6 -64.29 21.89 -12.32
N LEU A 7 -63.36 21.67 -13.27
CA LEU A 7 -62.03 22.29 -13.43
C LEU A 7 -61.03 22.03 -12.29
N LEU A 8 -59.92 21.39 -12.71
CA LEU A 8 -58.51 21.67 -12.41
C LEU A 8 -57.74 20.83 -11.37
N LEU A 9 -56.67 20.24 -11.91
CA LEU A 9 -55.31 20.06 -11.39
C LEU A 9 -54.98 18.77 -10.62
N LEU A 10 -54.41 17.82 -11.38
CA LEU A 10 -53.25 17.03 -10.96
C LEU A 10 -52.15 17.96 -10.39
N PRO A 11 -51.36 17.45 -9.43
CA PRO A 11 -49.98 17.20 -9.82
C PRO A 11 -49.51 15.79 -9.46
N VAL A 12 -48.82 15.21 -10.44
CA VAL A 12 -47.92 14.08 -10.35
C VAL A 12 -46.96 14.30 -9.19
N MET A 13 -47.03 13.42 -8.18
CA MET A 13 -46.08 13.39 -7.08
C MET A 13 -44.78 12.79 -7.61
N LEU A 14 -43.88 13.66 -8.08
CA LEU A 14 -42.48 13.36 -8.37
C LEU A 14 -41.84 12.86 -7.07
N ILE A 15 -41.47 11.58 -7.05
CA ILE A 15 -40.53 11.02 -6.10
C ILE A 15 -39.17 11.66 -6.42
N LEU A 16 -38.89 12.78 -5.75
CA LEU A 16 -37.54 13.32 -5.64
C LEU A 16 -36.76 12.38 -4.71
N THR A 17 -36.22 11.29 -5.27
CA THR A 17 -35.03 10.67 -4.70
C THR A 17 -33.95 11.73 -4.71
N GLN A 18 -33.73 12.33 -3.54
CA GLN A 18 -32.63 13.22 -3.25
C GLN A 18 -31.34 12.42 -3.41
N CYS A 19 -30.82 12.35 -4.64
CA CYS A 19 -29.39 12.21 -4.85
C CYS A 19 -28.74 13.33 -4.04
N GLN A 20 -28.20 13.01 -2.88
CA GLN A 20 -27.13 13.81 -2.31
C GLN A 20 -25.98 13.72 -3.32
N GLU A 21 -25.95 14.66 -4.26
CA GLU A 21 -24.71 15.06 -4.88
C GLU A 21 -23.77 15.40 -3.72
N ALA A 22 -22.74 14.58 -3.55
CA ALA A 22 -21.61 14.94 -2.72
C ALA A 22 -21.15 16.31 -3.20
N LYS A 23 -21.34 17.34 -2.35
CA LYS A 23 -20.84 18.69 -2.64
C LYS A 23 -19.38 18.56 -3.04
N LYS A 24 -19.09 18.88 -4.30
CA LYS A 24 -17.73 19.18 -4.73
C LYS A 24 -17.32 20.46 -4.01
N ASP A 25 -16.81 20.35 -2.79
CA ASP A 25 -16.10 21.43 -2.13
C ASP A 25 -14.77 21.63 -2.87
N GLN A 26 -14.82 22.42 -3.94
CA GLN A 26 -13.65 23.14 -4.41
C GLN A 26 -13.28 24.17 -3.34
N THR A 27 -12.39 23.75 -2.43
CA THR A 27 -11.30 24.55 -1.83
C THR A 27 -11.57 26.05 -1.67
N VAL A 28 -12.52 26.43 -0.84
CA VAL A 28 -12.45 27.72 -0.13
C VAL A 28 -12.06 27.38 1.30
N GLN A 29 -10.87 27.83 1.72
CA GLN A 29 -10.44 27.72 3.10
C GLN A 29 -11.50 28.38 3.99
N PHE A 30 -12.06 27.61 4.94
CA PHE A 30 -13.18 28.07 5.75
C PHE A 30 -12.82 29.31 6.60
N ILE A 31 -11.59 29.35 7.11
CA ILE A 31 -11.05 30.51 7.82
C ILE A 31 -10.49 31.52 6.79
N PRO A 32 -11.00 32.76 6.73
CA PRO A 32 -10.48 33.77 5.82
C PRO A 32 -9.02 34.10 6.11
N GLN A 33 -8.22 34.32 5.07
CA GLN A 33 -6.79 34.61 5.20
C GLN A 33 -6.53 35.87 6.06
N THR A 34 -7.41 36.86 6.02
CA THR A 34 -7.33 38.06 6.86
C THR A 34 -7.40 37.75 8.36
N VAL A 35 -8.17 36.72 8.75
CA VAL A 35 -8.24 36.25 10.14
C VAL A 35 -6.95 35.52 10.50
N VAL A 36 -6.44 34.66 9.61
CA VAL A 36 -5.17 33.93 9.81
C VAL A 36 -4.02 34.91 10.08
N GLU A 37 -3.88 35.95 9.24
CA GLU A 37 -2.86 36.98 9.39
C GLU A 37 -3.01 37.78 10.69
N ALA A 38 -4.25 38.12 11.07
CA ALA A 38 -4.53 38.81 12.33
C ALA A 38 -4.09 37.97 13.55
N VAL A 39 -4.41 36.67 13.56
CA VAL A 39 -4.03 35.73 14.63
C VAL A 39 -2.50 35.58 14.70
N ILE A 40 -1.83 35.42 13.56
CA ILE A 40 -0.36 35.34 13.51
C ILE A 40 0.25 36.59 14.11
N ASN A 41 -0.17 37.78 13.67
CA ASN A 41 0.36 39.04 14.17
C ASN A 41 0.11 39.21 15.68
N LYS A 42 -1.06 38.80 16.17
CA LYS A 42 -1.41 38.88 17.58
C LYS A 42 -0.57 37.96 18.45
N ILE A 43 -0.34 36.72 18.02
CA ILE A 43 0.53 35.76 18.73
C ILE A 43 1.99 36.22 18.66
N VAL A 44 2.48 36.64 17.50
CA VAL A 44 3.85 37.16 17.34
C VAL A 44 4.07 38.39 18.21
N ALA A 45 3.10 39.30 18.34
CA ALA A 45 3.24 40.48 19.20
C ALA A 45 3.41 40.13 20.70
N GLN A 46 3.03 38.92 21.12
CA GLN A 46 3.18 38.43 22.49
C GLN A 46 4.55 37.76 22.75
N TYR A 47 5.31 37.41 21.71
CA TYR A 47 6.50 36.57 21.80
C TYR A 47 7.68 37.14 20.95
N GLU A 48 8.91 36.71 21.21
CA GLU A 48 10.11 37.21 20.51
C GLU A 48 10.18 36.75 19.03
N GLU A 49 10.96 37.47 18.21
CA GLU A 49 11.09 37.27 16.74
C GLU A 49 11.43 35.82 16.31
N ASP A 50 12.17 35.06 17.13
CA ASP A 50 12.56 33.68 16.83
C ASP A 50 11.36 32.70 16.74
N ALA A 51 10.17 33.11 17.21
CA ALA A 51 8.95 32.30 17.16
C ALA A 51 8.12 32.48 15.87
N VAL A 52 8.40 33.52 15.07
CA VAL A 52 7.57 33.95 13.94
C VAL A 52 7.36 32.83 12.92
N PHE A 53 8.40 32.10 12.59
CA PHE A 53 8.32 30.98 11.64
C PHE A 53 7.36 29.89 12.10
N ARG A 54 7.46 29.46 13.36
CA ARG A 54 6.64 28.37 13.91
C ARG A 54 5.18 28.80 14.08
N VAL A 55 4.95 30.03 14.56
CA VAL A 55 3.59 30.60 14.65
C VAL A 55 2.95 30.62 13.27
N SER A 56 3.64 31.21 12.28
CA SER A 56 3.10 31.36 10.94
C SER A 56 2.74 30.01 10.32
N LYS A 57 3.67 29.04 10.33
CA LYS A 57 3.38 27.71 9.79
C LYS A 57 2.25 26.99 10.54
N GLY A 58 2.30 26.99 11.87
CA GLY A 58 1.33 26.28 12.70
C GLY A 58 -0.10 26.82 12.49
N VAL A 59 -0.28 28.14 12.54
CA VAL A 59 -1.59 28.77 12.37
C VAL A 59 -2.13 28.57 10.95
N ASN A 60 -1.28 28.71 9.92
CA ASN A 60 -1.69 28.41 8.53
C ASN A 60 -2.11 26.94 8.35
N GLN A 61 -1.36 26.00 8.94
CA GLN A 61 -1.70 24.58 8.85
C GLN A 61 -3.05 24.27 9.53
N VAL A 62 -3.28 24.80 10.74
CA VAL A 62 -4.59 24.66 11.42
C VAL A 62 -5.71 25.25 10.56
N ALA A 63 -5.52 26.45 10.02
CA ALA A 63 -6.53 27.12 9.20
C ALA A 63 -6.89 26.33 7.93
N SER A 64 -5.90 25.66 7.32
CA SER A 64 -6.14 24.80 6.14
C SER A 64 -6.93 23.51 6.44
N LEU A 65 -6.97 23.08 7.71
CA LEU A 65 -7.64 21.86 8.17
C LEU A 65 -8.96 22.13 8.90
N TRP A 66 -9.20 23.40 9.27
CA TRP A 66 -10.38 23.86 9.98
C TRP A 66 -11.60 23.89 9.07
N ARG A 67 -12.71 23.35 9.55
CA ARG A 67 -14.01 23.28 8.87
C ARG A 67 -15.07 23.99 9.70
N GLU A 68 -16.24 24.20 9.12
CA GLU A 68 -17.40 24.77 9.81
C GLU A 68 -17.77 24.01 11.10
N SER A 69 -17.67 22.69 11.07
CA SER A 69 -17.94 21.83 12.23
C SER A 69 -16.97 22.01 13.39
N ASP A 70 -15.84 22.69 13.17
CA ASP A 70 -14.83 22.90 14.21
C ASP A 70 -15.07 24.18 15.02
N GLY A 71 -15.89 25.11 14.52
CA GLY A 71 -16.16 26.40 15.14
C GLY A 71 -15.97 27.56 14.18
N SER A 72 -16.40 28.74 14.60
CA SER A 72 -16.29 29.99 13.86
C SER A 72 -14.86 30.52 13.77
N SER A 73 -14.66 31.60 13.01
CA SER A 73 -13.38 32.33 13.00
C SER A 73 -12.95 32.84 14.38
N ALA A 74 -13.90 33.19 15.25
CA ALA A 74 -13.61 33.61 16.62
C ALA A 74 -13.14 32.42 17.48
N ASP A 75 -13.73 31.24 17.28
CA ASP A 75 -13.30 30.01 17.97
C ASP A 75 -11.90 29.60 17.52
N PHE A 76 -11.58 29.76 16.22
CA PHE A 76 -10.24 29.54 15.68
C PHE A 76 -9.19 30.47 16.31
N GLU A 77 -9.48 31.77 16.41
CA GLU A 77 -8.59 32.76 17.06
C GLU A 77 -8.34 32.38 18.53
N ALA A 78 -9.42 32.18 19.30
CA ALA A 78 -9.34 31.81 20.71
C ALA A 78 -8.59 30.47 20.92
N PHE A 79 -8.77 29.52 20.01
CA PHE A 79 -8.05 28.24 20.04
C PHE A 79 -6.54 28.43 19.85
N CYS A 80 -6.14 29.16 18.82
CA CYS A 80 -4.73 29.38 18.51
C CYS A 80 -4.00 30.09 19.66
N GLU A 81 -4.61 31.14 20.22
CA GLU A 81 -4.03 31.87 21.36
C GLU A 81 -3.88 31.01 22.61
N LYS A 82 -4.90 30.19 22.91
CA LYS A 82 -4.89 29.36 24.11
C LYS A 82 -3.89 28.22 24.04
N HIS A 83 -3.72 27.62 22.85
CA HIS A 83 -3.01 26.35 22.70
C HIS A 83 -1.62 26.46 22.07
N TYR A 84 -1.20 27.64 21.62
CA TYR A 84 0.16 27.85 21.15
C TYR A 84 1.17 27.83 22.32
N VAL A 85 2.24 27.06 22.16
CA VAL A 85 3.32 26.91 23.14
C VAL A 85 4.59 27.55 22.61
N ASN A 86 4.95 28.71 23.16
CA ASN A 86 6.12 29.45 22.71
C ASN A 86 7.46 28.88 23.21
N GLU A 87 7.53 28.56 24.51
CA GLU A 87 8.78 28.18 25.15
C GLU A 87 9.22 26.74 24.84
N LEU A 88 10.52 26.54 24.63
CA LEU A 88 11.08 25.22 24.28
C LEU A 88 10.86 24.13 25.36
N PRO A 89 11.03 24.39 26.68
CA PRO A 89 10.83 23.33 27.67
C PRO A 89 9.37 22.86 27.79
N PRO A 90 8.34 23.74 27.85
CA PRO A 90 6.94 23.32 27.73
C PRO A 90 6.62 22.62 26.41
N LEU A 91 7.15 23.10 25.28
CA LEU A 91 6.96 22.46 23.97
C LEU A 91 7.48 21.01 23.96
N LYS A 92 8.65 20.77 24.56
CA LYS A 92 9.21 19.42 24.70
C LYS A 92 8.33 18.51 25.55
N LYS A 93 7.74 19.02 26.64
CA LYS A 93 6.80 18.25 27.48
C LYS A 93 5.54 17.89 26.70
N LEU A 94 4.99 18.82 25.92
CA LEU A 94 3.87 18.57 25.03
C LEU A 94 4.20 17.48 24.00
N PHE A 95 5.36 17.61 23.33
CA PHE A 95 5.83 16.62 22.36
C PHE A 95 5.90 15.21 22.96
N LEU A 96 6.55 15.05 24.12
CA LEU A 96 6.71 13.73 24.75
C LEU A 96 5.35 13.11 25.10
N ARG A 97 4.42 13.92 25.63
CA ARG A 97 3.07 13.44 25.97
C ARG A 97 2.28 13.01 24.73
N LEU A 98 2.35 13.79 23.66
CA LEU A 98 1.72 13.43 22.38
C LEU A 98 2.35 12.14 21.82
N SER A 99 3.68 12.06 21.82
CA SER A 99 4.43 10.91 21.31
C SER A 99 4.04 9.61 22.03
N GLU A 100 4.02 9.61 23.36
CA GLU A 100 3.65 8.44 24.18
C GLU A 100 2.21 7.97 23.89
N ASN A 101 1.27 8.91 23.78
CA ASN A 101 -0.12 8.60 23.48
C ASN A 101 -0.29 8.07 22.05
N TYR A 102 0.39 8.67 21.07
CA TYR A 102 0.33 8.19 19.68
C TYR A 102 0.97 6.81 19.51
N GLU A 103 2.10 6.54 20.17
CA GLU A 103 2.70 5.22 20.20
C GLU A 103 1.73 4.18 20.75
N THR A 104 1.06 4.50 21.87
CA THR A 104 0.04 3.64 22.46
C THR A 104 -1.09 3.37 21.48
N ILE A 105 -1.69 4.40 20.89
CA ILE A 105 -2.84 4.26 19.99
C ILE A 105 -2.48 3.46 18.74
N PHE A 106 -1.41 3.84 18.03
CA PHE A 106 -1.02 3.19 16.79
C PHE A 106 -0.55 1.75 17.02
N GLY A 107 0.15 1.49 18.12
CA GLY A 107 0.54 0.13 18.53
C GLY A 107 -0.69 -0.78 18.73
N HIS A 108 -1.74 -0.27 19.38
CA HIS A 108 -2.96 -1.03 19.61
C HIS A 108 -3.81 -1.19 18.35
N PHE A 109 -3.90 -0.20 17.47
CA PHE A 109 -4.55 -0.38 16.16
C PHE A 109 -3.89 -1.49 15.35
N ASN A 110 -2.56 -1.51 15.32
CA ASN A 110 -1.81 -2.57 14.65
C ASN A 110 -2.07 -3.93 15.31
N MET A 111 -2.07 -4.00 16.65
CA MET A 111 -2.37 -5.23 17.39
C MET A 111 -3.76 -5.79 17.03
N VAL A 112 -4.81 -4.95 17.04
CA VAL A 112 -6.17 -5.36 16.68
C VAL A 112 -6.22 -5.85 15.23
N SER A 113 -5.61 -5.10 14.30
CA SER A 113 -5.56 -5.46 12.88
C SER A 113 -4.88 -6.82 12.66
N LEU A 114 -3.73 -7.07 13.31
CA LEU A 114 -3.03 -8.34 13.23
C LEU A 114 -3.90 -9.51 13.74
N ARG A 115 -4.56 -9.32 14.88
CA ARG A 115 -5.43 -10.36 15.48
C ARG A 115 -6.63 -10.70 14.60
N MET A 116 -7.29 -9.70 14.04
CA MET A 116 -8.45 -9.90 13.15
C MET A 116 -8.07 -10.59 11.83
N LYS A 117 -6.80 -10.46 11.40
CA LYS A 117 -6.29 -11.10 10.19
C LYS A 117 -5.70 -12.49 10.41
N GLU A 118 -5.65 -13.00 11.65
CA GLU A 118 -5.06 -14.32 11.90
C GLU A 118 -5.73 -15.45 11.09
N PRO A 119 -7.07 -15.55 10.99
CA PRO A 119 -7.70 -16.64 10.24
C PRO A 119 -7.38 -16.62 8.75
N VAL A 120 -7.28 -15.42 8.14
CA VAL A 120 -6.94 -15.29 6.71
C VAL A 120 -5.45 -15.47 6.42
N HIS A 121 -4.57 -15.25 7.41
CA HIS A 121 -3.12 -15.32 7.23
C HIS A 121 -2.49 -16.64 7.70
N LEU A 122 -3.12 -17.35 8.64
CA LEU A 122 -2.58 -18.56 9.26
C LEU A 122 -3.37 -19.79 8.83
N SER A 123 -2.66 -20.86 8.44
CA SER A 123 -3.27 -22.14 8.07
C SER A 123 -3.79 -22.97 9.26
N THR A 124 -3.77 -22.42 10.47
CA THR A 124 -4.25 -23.08 11.69
C THR A 124 -5.74 -22.89 11.96
N TYR A 125 -6.42 -22.07 11.15
CA TYR A 125 -7.85 -21.80 11.26
C TYR A 125 -8.61 -22.49 10.11
N GLU A 126 -9.84 -22.91 10.39
CA GLU A 126 -10.85 -23.12 9.35
C GLU A 126 -11.31 -21.74 8.87
N LEU A 127 -11.23 -21.48 7.57
CA LEU A 127 -11.61 -20.19 6.99
C LEU A 127 -13.14 -20.08 6.90
N LEU A 128 -13.69 -19.00 7.46
CA LEU A 128 -15.11 -18.67 7.43
C LEU A 128 -15.37 -17.39 6.62
N ASP A 129 -16.57 -17.26 6.05
CA ASP A 129 -16.97 -16.09 5.25
C ASP A 129 -16.79 -14.74 5.99
N ILE A 130 -16.92 -14.75 7.33
CA ILE A 130 -16.77 -13.55 8.15
C ILE A 130 -15.31 -13.10 8.31
N ASP A 131 -14.34 -14.00 8.10
CA ASP A 131 -12.93 -13.71 8.32
C ASP A 131 -12.41 -12.66 7.34
N GLU A 132 -12.89 -12.68 6.09
CA GLU A 132 -12.57 -11.64 5.11
C GLU A 132 -13.15 -10.27 5.52
N VAL A 133 -14.34 -10.25 6.12
CA VAL A 133 -14.98 -9.03 6.62
C VAL A 133 -14.18 -8.43 7.78
N PHE A 134 -13.71 -9.27 8.72
CA PHE A 134 -12.83 -8.83 9.80
C PHE A 134 -11.45 -8.42 9.30
N ALA A 135 -10.91 -9.12 8.30
CA ALA A 135 -9.63 -8.76 7.69
C ALA A 135 -9.67 -7.38 7.00
N ALA A 136 -10.83 -7.00 6.45
CA ALA A 136 -11.07 -5.70 5.83
C ALA A 136 -11.35 -4.56 6.84
N TYR A 137 -11.56 -4.87 8.13
CA TYR A 137 -11.81 -3.85 9.14
C TYR A 137 -10.56 -3.03 9.46
N SER A 138 -10.70 -1.70 9.50
CA SER A 138 -9.63 -0.76 9.85
C SER A 138 -9.87 -0.13 11.23
N PRO A 139 -9.19 -0.58 12.30
CA PRO A 139 -9.41 -0.07 13.67
C PRO A 139 -9.15 1.43 13.83
N GLY A 140 -8.30 2.00 12.97
CA GLY A 140 -7.92 3.41 13.00
C GLY A 140 -8.69 4.30 12.02
N SER A 141 -9.75 3.81 11.37
CA SER A 141 -10.46 4.55 10.30
C SER A 141 -10.98 5.92 10.74
N HIS A 142 -11.45 6.02 11.99
CA HIS A 142 -11.96 7.26 12.60
C HIS A 142 -10.92 8.08 13.38
N PHE A 143 -9.68 7.60 13.50
CA PHE A 143 -8.65 8.25 14.34
C PHE A 143 -8.51 9.75 14.04
N ALA A 144 -8.39 10.12 12.76
CA ALA A 144 -8.26 11.52 12.39
C ALA A 144 -9.53 12.31 12.72
N ASP A 145 -10.71 11.78 12.38
CA ASP A 145 -11.99 12.46 12.61
C ASP A 145 -12.19 12.77 14.11
N ASP A 146 -11.93 11.78 14.98
CA ASP A 146 -12.03 11.94 16.43
C ASP A 146 -11.03 12.97 16.98
N PHE A 147 -9.79 12.95 16.47
CA PHE A 147 -8.73 13.86 16.90
C PHE A 147 -8.91 15.29 16.40
N PHE A 148 -9.59 15.48 15.26
CA PHE A 148 -10.06 16.80 14.87
C PHE A 148 -11.24 17.26 15.72
N ALA A 149 -12.21 16.37 16.00
CA ALA A 149 -13.38 16.69 16.81
C ALA A 149 -13.00 17.12 18.24
N ASN A 150 -12.08 16.40 18.90
CA ASN A 150 -11.58 16.73 20.24
C ASN A 150 -10.45 17.76 20.26
N LYS A 151 -10.06 18.30 19.09
CA LYS A 151 -9.01 19.32 18.87
C LYS A 151 -7.56 18.89 19.09
N ILE A 152 -7.26 17.64 19.45
CA ILE A 152 -5.88 17.17 19.64
C ILE A 152 -5.06 17.28 18.33
N ALA A 153 -5.69 17.01 17.18
CA ALA A 153 -5.06 17.18 15.86
C ALA A 153 -4.61 18.63 15.64
N PHE A 154 -5.46 19.60 15.99
CA PHE A 154 -5.14 21.02 15.87
C PHE A 154 -4.07 21.47 16.87
N ILE A 155 -4.07 20.96 18.12
CA ILE A 155 -2.99 21.23 19.08
C ILE A 155 -1.64 20.74 18.52
N THR A 156 -1.64 19.56 17.91
CA THR A 156 -0.44 18.96 17.30
C THR A 156 0.04 19.79 16.13
N ALA A 157 -0.84 20.08 15.15
CA ALA A 157 -0.50 20.87 13.96
C ALA A 157 -0.06 22.31 14.29
N LEU A 158 -0.67 22.94 15.30
CA LEU A 158 -0.33 24.30 15.73
C LEU A 158 1.10 24.40 16.27
N ASN A 159 1.53 23.39 17.06
CA ASN A 159 2.79 23.44 17.80
C ASN A 159 3.94 22.73 17.09
N PHE A 160 3.63 21.78 16.21
CA PHE A 160 4.61 21.00 15.44
C PHE A 160 4.22 21.10 13.96
N PRO A 161 4.63 22.17 13.26
CA PRO A 161 4.24 22.36 11.87
C PRO A 161 4.89 21.33 10.95
N ASN A 162 4.21 21.01 9.86
CA ASN A 162 4.74 20.16 8.80
C ASN A 162 5.85 20.85 7.99
N PHE A 163 6.81 20.06 7.53
CA PHE A 163 7.85 20.47 6.60
C PHE A 163 7.75 19.70 5.28
N THR A 164 7.87 20.41 4.16
CA THR A 164 7.94 19.81 2.83
C THR A 164 9.21 18.98 2.70
N LEU A 165 9.26 18.08 1.70
CA LEU A 165 10.45 17.28 1.44
C LEU A 165 11.68 18.17 1.14
N GLU A 166 11.49 19.28 0.44
CA GLU A 166 12.55 20.24 0.13
C GLU A 166 13.11 20.90 1.40
N GLU A 167 12.23 21.33 2.32
CA GLU A 167 12.63 21.90 3.59
C GLU A 167 13.34 20.88 4.47
N LYS A 168 12.82 19.65 4.55
CA LYS A 168 13.45 18.53 5.27
C LYS A 168 14.84 18.26 4.71
N THR A 169 14.98 18.14 3.40
CA THR A 169 16.26 17.88 2.72
C THR A 169 17.28 18.99 2.98
N THR A 170 16.85 20.24 2.92
CA THR A 170 17.70 21.41 3.15
C THR A 170 18.20 21.47 4.60
N ASN A 171 17.34 21.14 5.57
CA ASN A 171 17.67 21.24 6.99
C ASN A 171 18.21 19.95 7.61
N ALA A 172 18.13 18.82 6.90
CA ALA A 172 18.43 17.48 7.43
C ALA A 172 19.76 17.37 8.18
N LYS A 173 20.80 18.04 7.66
CA LYS A 173 22.16 18.02 8.24
C LYS A 173 22.33 18.91 9.47
N ARG A 174 21.41 19.86 9.69
CA ARG A 174 21.47 20.86 10.76
C ARG A 174 20.58 20.48 11.94
N TRP A 175 19.50 19.75 11.68
CA TRP A 175 18.57 19.35 12.74
C TRP A 175 19.19 18.35 13.71
N THR A 176 19.02 18.66 14.98
CA THR A 176 19.20 17.74 16.10
C THR A 176 18.14 16.63 16.04
N ARG A 177 18.37 15.56 16.81
CA ARG A 177 17.38 14.46 16.94
C ARG A 177 16.01 14.95 17.42
N LEU A 178 15.96 15.96 18.28
CA LEU A 178 14.71 16.51 18.81
C LEU A 178 13.95 17.30 17.75
N GLU A 179 14.64 18.13 16.97
CA GLU A 179 14.03 18.88 15.87
C GLU A 179 13.49 17.95 14.78
N TRP A 180 14.23 16.87 14.48
CA TRP A 180 13.72 15.80 13.62
C TRP A 180 12.45 15.17 14.19
N ALA A 181 12.42 14.90 15.49
CA ALA A 181 11.24 14.34 16.13
C ALA A 181 10.03 15.30 16.07
N TYR A 182 10.26 16.61 16.22
CA TYR A 182 9.22 17.63 16.05
C TYR A 182 8.72 17.71 14.60
N ALA A 183 9.62 17.66 13.61
CA ALA A 183 9.22 17.63 12.20
C ALA A 183 8.36 16.40 11.89
N ARG A 184 8.71 15.22 12.45
CA ARG A 184 7.92 13.98 12.31
C ARG A 184 6.56 14.06 13.02
N MET A 185 6.47 14.76 14.14
CA MET A 185 5.19 15.02 14.82
C MET A 185 4.25 15.84 13.92
N GLY A 186 4.80 16.81 13.17
CA GLY A 186 4.04 17.61 12.22
C GLY A 186 3.56 16.86 10.98
N ASP A 187 4.10 15.68 10.69
CA ASP A 187 3.65 14.84 9.56
C ASP A 187 2.31 14.12 9.83
N ILE A 188 1.88 14.03 11.10
CA ILE A 188 0.72 13.24 11.51
C ILE A 188 -0.59 13.83 10.96
N PHE A 189 -0.77 15.16 11.05
CA PHE A 189 -2.01 15.85 10.65
C PHE A 189 -1.74 16.86 9.52
N THR A 190 -1.51 16.34 8.32
CA THR A 190 -1.33 17.13 7.08
C THR A 190 -2.55 17.08 6.15
N SER A 191 -3.55 16.30 6.53
CA SER A 191 -4.77 16.05 5.75
C SER A 191 -5.91 15.63 6.67
N ARG A 192 -7.15 15.78 6.18
CA ARG A 192 -8.36 15.38 6.91
C ARG A 192 -9.25 14.51 6.03
N ILE A 193 -8.82 13.26 5.87
CA ILE A 193 -9.48 12.24 5.07
C ILE A 193 -10.63 11.65 5.90
N PRO A 194 -11.89 11.70 5.42
CA PRO A 194 -13.02 11.11 6.14
C PRO A 194 -12.86 9.61 6.36
N ALA A 195 -13.36 9.09 7.48
CA ALA A 195 -13.32 7.66 7.80
C ALA A 195 -13.94 6.78 6.70
N GLU A 196 -15.04 7.21 6.08
CA GLU A 196 -15.68 6.49 4.97
C GLU A 196 -14.75 6.31 3.75
N VAL A 197 -13.85 7.26 3.50
CA VAL A 197 -12.87 7.18 2.41
C VAL A 197 -11.76 6.20 2.79
N ASN A 198 -11.25 6.28 4.03
CA ASN A 198 -10.26 5.33 4.54
C ASN A 198 -10.78 3.89 4.51
N GLN A 199 -12.05 3.69 4.86
CA GLN A 199 -12.70 2.38 4.84
C GLN A 199 -12.84 1.84 3.41
N LYS A 200 -13.31 2.66 2.44
CA LYS A 200 -13.38 2.26 1.02
C LYS A 200 -12.01 1.89 0.43
N VAL A 201 -10.95 2.59 0.86
CA VAL A 201 -9.58 2.27 0.45
C VAL A 201 -9.13 0.93 1.05
N ALA A 202 -9.40 0.70 2.34
CA ALA A 202 -9.08 -0.58 2.99
C ALA A 202 -9.80 -1.75 2.32
N GLU A 203 -11.10 -1.61 2.00
CA GLU A 203 -11.89 -2.60 1.28
C GLU A 203 -11.32 -2.93 -0.10
N ALA A 204 -11.02 -1.91 -0.91
CA ALA A 204 -10.46 -2.11 -2.25
C ALA A 204 -9.09 -2.81 -2.22
N LEU A 205 -8.20 -2.38 -1.32
CA LEU A 205 -6.87 -2.99 -1.18
C LEU A 205 -6.96 -4.42 -0.65
N SER A 206 -7.83 -4.69 0.33
CA SER A 206 -8.06 -6.04 0.86
C SER A 206 -8.61 -6.98 -0.21
N ALA A 207 -9.55 -6.52 -1.05
CA ALA A 207 -10.08 -7.30 -2.17
C ALA A 207 -8.98 -7.60 -3.21
N SER A 208 -8.12 -6.63 -3.52
CA SER A 208 -6.98 -6.81 -4.40
C SER A 208 -5.96 -7.80 -3.85
N ASP A 209 -5.64 -7.72 -2.56
CA ASP A 209 -4.72 -8.64 -1.90
C ASP A 209 -5.29 -10.06 -1.87
N ASN A 210 -6.60 -10.20 -1.63
CA ASN A 210 -7.30 -11.48 -1.66
C ASN A 210 -7.23 -12.14 -3.05
N TYR A 211 -7.59 -11.38 -4.10
CA TYR A 211 -7.51 -11.83 -5.50
C TYR A 211 -6.11 -12.37 -5.83
N ILE A 212 -5.07 -11.62 -5.48
CA ILE A 212 -3.70 -11.98 -5.80
C ILE A 212 -3.18 -13.15 -4.95
N SER A 213 -3.57 -13.24 -3.67
CA SER A 213 -3.10 -14.27 -2.74
C SER A 213 -3.70 -15.65 -3.02
N ASN A 214 -4.86 -15.69 -3.68
CA ASN A 214 -5.50 -16.94 -4.09
C ASN A 214 -5.23 -17.32 -5.55
N TYR A 215 -4.47 -16.49 -6.29
CA TYR A 215 -4.18 -16.74 -7.69
C TYR A 215 -3.04 -17.74 -7.87
N ASN A 216 -3.38 -19.03 -7.87
CA ASN A 216 -2.42 -20.12 -7.94
C ASN A 216 -2.45 -20.84 -9.30
N ILE A 217 -1.29 -21.33 -9.73
CA ILE A 217 -1.14 -22.15 -10.93
C ILE A 217 -0.50 -23.49 -10.56
N TRP A 218 -1.15 -24.57 -10.96
CA TRP A 218 -0.63 -25.94 -10.83
C TRP A 218 0.36 -26.23 -11.96
N VAL A 219 1.59 -25.72 -11.83
CA VAL A 219 2.59 -25.85 -12.90
C VAL A 219 2.99 -27.31 -13.18
N GLY A 220 2.79 -28.21 -12.21
CA GLY A 220 2.89 -29.66 -12.38
C GLY A 220 1.99 -30.25 -13.48
N HIS A 221 0.93 -29.52 -13.83
CA HIS A 221 -0.09 -29.92 -14.80
C HIS A 221 0.04 -29.20 -16.14
N LEU A 222 1.10 -28.39 -16.32
CA LEU A 222 1.40 -27.83 -17.63
C LEU A 222 1.98 -28.91 -18.54
N VAL A 223 1.53 -28.91 -19.79
CA VAL A 223 1.95 -29.86 -20.80
C VAL A 223 2.52 -29.15 -22.03
N ASP A 224 3.47 -29.80 -22.70
CA ASP A 224 3.97 -29.36 -24.02
C ASP A 224 3.05 -29.85 -25.17
N ASP A 225 3.45 -29.59 -26.41
CA ASP A 225 2.73 -30.02 -27.61
C ASP A 225 2.70 -31.56 -27.81
N GLN A 226 3.51 -32.29 -27.03
CA GLN A 226 3.54 -33.75 -26.98
C GLN A 226 2.77 -34.30 -25.76
N MET A 227 2.02 -33.46 -25.04
CA MET A 227 1.28 -33.80 -23.82
C MET A 227 2.18 -34.26 -22.66
N LYS A 228 3.44 -33.83 -22.63
CA LYS A 228 4.40 -34.16 -21.58
C LYS A 228 4.48 -33.06 -20.53
N THR A 229 4.54 -33.46 -19.26
CA THR A 229 4.78 -32.58 -18.12
C THR A 229 6.26 -32.44 -17.80
N HIS A 230 6.67 -31.26 -17.33
CA HIS A 230 8.06 -30.95 -17.00
C HIS A 230 8.31 -30.67 -15.51
N PHE A 231 7.28 -30.22 -14.79
CA PHE A 231 7.37 -29.87 -13.37
C PHE A 231 7.00 -31.06 -12.48
N ASP A 232 7.30 -30.96 -11.18
CA ASP A 232 6.81 -31.93 -10.21
C ASP A 232 5.28 -31.88 -10.18
N LYS A 233 4.63 -33.05 -10.19
CA LYS A 233 3.17 -33.18 -10.32
C LYS A 233 2.39 -32.28 -9.34
N ASP A 234 2.81 -32.26 -8.08
CA ASP A 234 2.10 -31.53 -7.02
C ASP A 234 2.57 -30.06 -6.88
N MET A 235 3.34 -29.54 -7.85
CA MET A 235 3.88 -28.19 -7.78
C MET A 235 2.81 -27.14 -8.08
N LYS A 236 2.36 -26.48 -7.01
CA LYS A 236 1.46 -25.32 -7.02
C LYS A 236 2.26 -24.04 -6.74
N LEU A 237 2.15 -23.04 -7.62
CA LEU A 237 2.85 -21.78 -7.50
C LEU A 237 1.87 -20.61 -7.41
N LEU A 238 2.04 -19.78 -6.38
CA LEU A 238 1.34 -18.49 -6.27
C LEU A 238 1.86 -17.53 -7.34
N SER A 239 0.96 -16.95 -8.13
CA SER A 239 1.28 -16.09 -9.27
C SER A 239 2.18 -14.90 -8.90
N HIS A 240 1.89 -14.23 -7.79
CA HIS A 240 2.59 -13.01 -7.37
C HIS A 240 4.04 -13.24 -6.93
N TRP A 241 4.36 -14.40 -6.36
CA TRP A 241 5.66 -14.64 -5.75
C TRP A 241 6.41 -15.80 -6.39
N ASN A 242 5.74 -16.93 -6.59
CA ASN A 242 6.41 -18.20 -6.83
C ASN A 242 6.73 -18.46 -8.31
N LEU A 243 5.96 -17.93 -9.27
CA LEU A 243 6.30 -18.05 -10.69
C LEU A 243 7.68 -17.47 -10.99
N ARG A 244 7.96 -16.25 -10.51
CA ARG A 244 9.28 -15.61 -10.63
C ARG A 244 10.39 -16.42 -9.93
N ASP A 245 10.10 -16.97 -8.76
CA ASP A 245 11.12 -17.71 -8.01
C ASP A 245 11.43 -19.06 -8.67
N GLU A 246 10.45 -19.70 -9.27
CA GLU A 246 10.66 -20.91 -10.08
C GLU A 246 11.41 -20.59 -11.39
N LEU A 247 11.14 -19.46 -12.06
CA LEU A 247 11.98 -19.01 -13.18
C LEU A 247 13.47 -18.98 -12.79
N LYS A 248 13.77 -18.46 -11.60
CA LYS A 248 15.14 -18.35 -11.09
C LYS A 248 15.74 -19.71 -10.72
N ALA A 249 14.93 -20.63 -10.24
CA ALA A 249 15.36 -21.98 -9.85
C ALA A 249 15.88 -22.82 -11.03
N ASN A 250 15.50 -22.46 -12.26
CA ASN A 250 15.75 -23.29 -13.44
C ASN A 250 17.00 -22.89 -14.25
N TYR A 251 17.74 -21.82 -13.88
CA TYR A 251 18.94 -21.40 -14.63
C TYR A 251 20.09 -22.42 -14.66
N ASN A 252 20.19 -23.31 -13.68
CA ASN A 252 21.27 -24.30 -13.58
C ASN A 252 20.87 -25.67 -14.13
N LYS A 253 19.70 -25.80 -14.79
CA LYS A 253 19.15 -27.07 -15.28
C LYS A 253 19.27 -27.26 -16.81
N GLY A 254 20.11 -26.47 -17.48
CA GLY A 254 20.35 -26.59 -18.92
C GLY A 254 19.07 -26.37 -19.76
N ASP A 255 18.92 -27.15 -20.83
CA ASP A 255 17.81 -27.00 -21.79
C ASP A 255 16.44 -27.28 -21.17
N GLU A 256 16.35 -28.27 -20.27
CA GLU A 256 15.13 -28.56 -19.50
C GLU A 256 14.73 -27.36 -18.63
N GLY A 257 15.73 -26.69 -18.03
CA GLY A 257 15.51 -25.47 -17.28
C GLY A 257 14.98 -24.32 -18.13
N LEU A 258 15.54 -24.15 -19.34
CA LEU A 258 15.08 -23.13 -20.28
C LEU A 258 13.64 -23.38 -20.74
N LEU A 259 13.28 -24.63 -21.04
CA LEU A 259 11.91 -25.00 -21.41
C LEU A 259 10.93 -24.64 -20.29
N LYS A 260 11.23 -25.02 -19.04
CA LYS A 260 10.44 -24.63 -17.86
C LYS A 260 10.31 -23.12 -17.73
N GLN A 261 11.39 -22.39 -17.98
CA GLN A 261 11.36 -20.93 -17.92
C GLN A 261 10.42 -20.34 -18.98
N GLN A 262 10.45 -20.86 -20.20
CA GLN A 262 9.56 -20.44 -21.29
C GLN A 262 8.11 -20.76 -20.96
N MET A 263 7.81 -21.96 -20.45
CA MET A 263 6.45 -22.32 -20.04
C MET A 263 5.90 -21.37 -18.98
N ILE A 264 6.67 -21.06 -17.92
CA ILE A 264 6.26 -20.11 -16.88
C ILE A 264 6.09 -18.70 -17.46
N TYR A 265 6.96 -18.29 -18.38
CA TYR A 265 6.85 -16.99 -19.02
C TYR A 265 5.54 -16.86 -19.82
N GLU A 266 5.14 -17.90 -20.56
CA GLU A 266 3.85 -17.94 -21.25
C GLU A 266 2.67 -17.90 -20.27
N VAL A 267 2.75 -18.61 -19.13
CA VAL A 267 1.73 -18.47 -18.06
C VAL A 267 1.60 -17.00 -17.63
N MET A 268 2.72 -16.32 -17.39
CA MET A 268 2.70 -14.91 -16.99
C MET A 268 2.10 -14.00 -18.07
N LEU A 269 2.40 -14.27 -19.35
CA LEU A 269 1.81 -13.55 -20.47
C LEU A 269 0.30 -13.77 -20.53
N HIS A 270 -0.17 -15.00 -20.36
CA HIS A 270 -1.60 -15.30 -20.40
C HIS A 270 -2.40 -14.60 -19.29
N ILE A 271 -1.82 -14.53 -18.08
CA ILE A 271 -2.39 -13.77 -16.96
C ILE A 271 -2.45 -12.28 -17.28
N ILE A 272 -1.38 -11.71 -17.86
CA ILE A 272 -1.32 -10.28 -18.19
C ILE A 272 -2.27 -9.93 -19.35
N ASN A 273 -2.35 -10.78 -20.36
CA ASN A 273 -3.20 -10.58 -21.52
C ASN A 273 -4.68 -10.84 -21.21
N GLN A 274 -5.00 -11.41 -20.04
CA GLN A 274 -6.35 -11.85 -19.65
C GLN A 274 -6.95 -12.84 -20.66
N ASP A 275 -6.11 -13.72 -21.20
CA ASP A 275 -6.52 -14.85 -22.05
C ASP A 275 -6.22 -16.21 -21.42
N ILE A 276 -5.70 -16.23 -20.18
CA ILE A 276 -5.59 -17.43 -19.36
C ILE A 276 -6.97 -18.10 -19.23
N PRO A 277 -7.07 -19.43 -19.45
CA PRO A 277 -8.33 -20.14 -19.25
C PRO A 277 -8.74 -20.09 -17.77
N GLU A 278 -9.94 -19.57 -17.46
CA GLU A 278 -10.38 -19.38 -16.07
C GLU A 278 -10.33 -20.70 -15.26
N ALA A 279 -10.67 -21.81 -15.93
CA ALA A 279 -10.75 -23.12 -15.32
C ALA A 279 -9.41 -23.67 -14.80
N VAL A 280 -8.26 -23.12 -15.22
CA VAL A 280 -6.93 -23.60 -14.78
C VAL A 280 -6.41 -22.90 -13.52
N ILE A 281 -7.08 -21.82 -13.09
CA ILE A 281 -6.71 -21.07 -11.88
C ILE A 281 -7.05 -21.93 -10.66
N ASP A 282 -6.01 -22.26 -9.89
CA ASP A 282 -6.04 -23.14 -8.73
C ASP A 282 -6.73 -24.51 -8.94
N ASN A 283 -6.61 -25.08 -10.14
CA ASN A 283 -7.23 -26.36 -10.48
C ASN A 283 -6.20 -27.48 -10.74
N PRO A 284 -6.14 -28.53 -9.90
CA PRO A 284 -5.23 -29.67 -10.10
C PRO A 284 -5.76 -30.73 -11.06
N GLU A 285 -7.01 -30.66 -11.52
CA GLU A 285 -7.60 -31.74 -12.34
C GLU A 285 -7.37 -31.55 -13.84
N LEU A 286 -6.98 -30.34 -14.26
CA LEU A 286 -6.84 -29.99 -15.67
C LEU A 286 -5.38 -29.89 -16.09
N GLN A 287 -5.10 -30.34 -17.30
CA GLN A 287 -3.82 -30.13 -17.97
C GLN A 287 -3.91 -28.92 -18.88
N TRP A 288 -2.85 -28.11 -18.96
CA TRP A 288 -2.85 -26.89 -19.77
C TRP A 288 -1.60 -26.80 -20.63
N ASN A 289 -1.81 -26.72 -21.95
CA ASN A 289 -0.75 -26.37 -22.89
C ASN A 289 -0.70 -24.85 -23.03
N VAL A 290 0.35 -24.25 -22.47
CA VAL A 290 0.55 -22.79 -22.42
C VAL A 290 0.97 -22.17 -23.74
N THR A 291 1.38 -22.96 -24.73
CA THR A 291 1.79 -22.43 -26.05
C THR A 291 0.59 -22.33 -26.99
N THR A 292 -0.27 -23.34 -26.97
CA THR A 292 -1.52 -23.36 -27.76
C THR A 292 -2.72 -22.77 -27.02
N ASN A 293 -2.54 -22.51 -25.72
CA ASN A 293 -3.55 -22.07 -24.77
C ASN A 293 -4.77 -23.01 -24.67
N LYS A 294 -4.53 -24.32 -24.77
CA LYS A 294 -5.57 -25.36 -24.75
C LYS A 294 -5.59 -26.11 -23.44
N VAL A 295 -6.80 -26.42 -22.97
CA VAL A 295 -7.05 -27.14 -21.70
C VAL A 295 -7.50 -28.56 -22.01
N TYR A 296 -7.04 -29.51 -21.21
CA TYR A 296 -7.33 -30.93 -21.36
C TYR A 296 -7.77 -31.54 -20.03
N GLU A 297 -8.69 -32.48 -20.09
CA GLU A 297 -9.15 -33.31 -18.98
C GLU A 297 -9.01 -34.77 -19.44
N ASP A 298 -8.22 -35.56 -18.71
CA ASP A 298 -7.89 -36.96 -19.08
C ASP A 298 -7.40 -37.13 -20.55
N GLY A 299 -6.65 -36.15 -21.06
CA GLY A 299 -6.11 -36.15 -22.43
C GLY A 299 -7.11 -35.74 -23.52
N VAL A 300 -8.34 -35.38 -23.15
CA VAL A 300 -9.37 -34.87 -24.07
C VAL A 300 -9.40 -33.35 -23.99
N GLU A 301 -9.33 -32.68 -25.15
CA GLU A 301 -9.43 -31.22 -25.22
C GLU A 301 -10.79 -30.75 -24.70
N LYS A 302 -10.76 -29.80 -23.76
CA LYS A 302 -11.93 -29.22 -23.11
C LYS A 302 -12.02 -27.74 -23.50
N ALA A 303 -13.20 -27.32 -23.96
CA ALA A 303 -13.46 -25.92 -24.19
C ALA A 303 -13.31 -25.14 -22.87
N SER A 304 -12.56 -24.05 -22.90
CA SER A 304 -12.44 -23.14 -21.77
C SER A 304 -12.57 -21.71 -22.24
N THR A 305 -13.16 -20.88 -21.37
CA THR A 305 -13.23 -19.43 -21.57
C THR A 305 -12.04 -18.77 -20.87
N PRO A 306 -11.51 -17.67 -21.44
CA PRO A 306 -10.61 -16.79 -20.72
C PRO A 306 -11.20 -16.30 -19.40
N GLU A 307 -10.34 -16.07 -18.40
CA GLU A 307 -10.65 -15.24 -17.25
C GLU A 307 -11.18 -13.88 -17.76
N PRO A 308 -12.29 -13.35 -17.21
CA PRO A 308 -12.70 -11.97 -17.50
C PRO A 308 -11.58 -10.97 -17.15
N ASP A 309 -11.73 -9.70 -17.52
CA ASP A 309 -10.78 -8.60 -17.21
C ASP A 309 -10.68 -8.27 -15.69
N THR A 310 -10.89 -9.24 -14.80
CA THR A 310 -10.88 -9.17 -13.34
C THR A 310 -9.59 -8.52 -12.82
N ARG A 311 -8.44 -8.82 -13.42
CA ARG A 311 -7.16 -8.19 -13.03
C ARG A 311 -7.19 -6.68 -13.26
N TYR A 312 -7.61 -6.24 -14.44
CA TYR A 312 -7.67 -4.83 -14.78
C TYR A 312 -8.79 -4.10 -14.06
N ALA A 313 -9.92 -4.76 -13.81
CA ALA A 313 -10.99 -4.26 -12.96
C ALA A 313 -10.50 -4.02 -11.53
N THR A 314 -9.73 -4.95 -10.97
CA THR A 314 -9.10 -4.84 -9.65
C THR A 314 -8.12 -3.65 -9.59
N LEU A 315 -7.24 -3.51 -10.60
CA LEU A 315 -6.34 -2.36 -10.70
C LEU A 315 -7.09 -1.03 -10.80
N LEU A 316 -8.17 -0.97 -11.59
CA LEU A 316 -9.02 0.21 -11.72
C LEU A 316 -9.73 0.56 -10.41
N ASN A 317 -10.18 -0.45 -9.65
CA ASN A 317 -10.82 -0.25 -8.36
C ASN A 317 -9.83 0.33 -7.34
N ASN A 318 -8.59 -0.18 -7.29
CA ASN A 318 -7.52 0.41 -6.47
C ASN A 318 -7.27 1.88 -6.86
N PHE A 319 -7.18 2.18 -8.16
CA PHE A 319 -7.00 3.55 -8.64
C PHE A 319 -8.15 4.46 -8.20
N LYS A 320 -9.40 4.03 -8.41
CA LYS A 320 -10.60 4.80 -8.03
C LYS A 320 -10.62 5.06 -6.52
N ALA A 321 -10.33 4.04 -5.71
CA ALA A 321 -10.29 4.17 -4.26
C ALA A 321 -9.21 5.15 -3.80
N MET A 322 -7.98 5.04 -4.31
CA MET A 322 -6.87 5.94 -3.92
C MET A 322 -7.11 7.38 -4.37
N LYS A 323 -7.82 7.59 -5.49
CA LYS A 323 -8.19 8.93 -5.98
C LYS A 323 -9.18 9.65 -5.06
N LEU A 324 -10.00 8.91 -4.30
CA LEU A 324 -10.93 9.52 -3.34
C LEU A 324 -10.21 10.33 -2.24
N ILE A 325 -8.92 10.07 -2.01
CA ILE A 325 -8.10 10.78 -1.02
C ILE A 325 -7.70 12.18 -1.52
N ASP A 326 -7.53 12.37 -2.83
CA ASP A 326 -6.94 13.58 -3.43
C ASP A 326 -7.56 14.90 -2.94
N PRO A 327 -8.90 15.05 -2.86
CA PRO A 327 -9.52 16.30 -2.40
C PRO A 327 -9.20 16.68 -0.94
N TYR A 328 -8.72 15.73 -0.13
CA TYR A 328 -8.50 15.91 1.31
C TYR A 328 -7.03 16.13 1.67
N THR A 329 -6.14 16.14 0.67
CA THR A 329 -4.68 16.25 0.86
C THR A 329 -4.12 17.48 0.16
N PRO A 330 -4.47 18.71 0.59
CA PRO A 330 -4.12 19.94 -0.13
C PRO A 330 -2.62 20.15 -0.29
N GLN A 331 -1.82 19.68 0.67
CA GLN A 331 -0.36 19.76 0.61
C GLN A 331 0.27 18.80 -0.41
N TYR A 332 -0.38 17.66 -0.65
CA TYR A 332 0.06 16.62 -1.59
C TYR A 332 -1.15 16.17 -2.42
N PRO A 333 -1.62 17.00 -3.38
CA PRO A 333 -2.93 16.84 -4.00
C PRO A 333 -3.06 15.61 -4.91
N THR A 334 -1.96 14.95 -5.25
CA THR A 334 -1.96 13.75 -6.10
C THR A 334 -1.39 12.54 -5.37
N TYR A 335 -1.87 11.34 -5.73
CA TYR A 335 -1.30 10.09 -5.23
C TYR A 335 0.22 10.01 -5.45
N ILE A 336 0.70 10.48 -6.60
CA ILE A 336 2.14 10.50 -6.93
C ILE A 336 2.90 11.33 -5.89
N GLN A 337 2.51 12.58 -5.62
CA GLN A 337 3.17 13.39 -4.60
C GLN A 337 3.11 12.75 -3.21
N ARG A 338 1.98 12.11 -2.84
CA ARG A 338 1.88 11.39 -1.57
C ARG A 338 2.83 10.19 -1.49
N ALA A 339 2.97 9.43 -2.57
CA ALA A 339 3.85 8.27 -2.62
C ALA A 339 5.33 8.67 -2.58
N PHE A 340 5.72 9.68 -3.36
CA PHE A 340 7.11 10.13 -3.47
C PHE A 340 7.51 11.03 -2.30
N ASP A 341 6.94 12.23 -2.20
CA ASP A 341 7.44 13.26 -1.29
C ASP A 341 7.13 12.95 0.17
N ARG A 342 5.96 12.35 0.45
CA ARG A 342 5.54 11.98 1.81
C ARG A 342 5.90 10.54 2.18
N GLY A 343 5.70 9.58 1.28
CA GLY A 343 5.87 8.16 1.55
C GLY A 343 7.33 7.73 1.51
N MET A 344 7.95 7.83 0.35
CA MET A 344 9.35 7.43 0.14
C MET A 344 10.36 8.50 0.57
N GLU A 345 9.91 9.74 0.79
CA GLU A 345 10.74 10.92 1.10
C GLU A 345 11.89 11.11 0.08
N ILE A 346 11.57 10.89 -1.20
CA ILE A 346 12.46 11.15 -2.34
C ILE A 346 11.63 11.75 -3.48
N SER A 347 12.15 12.78 -4.14
CA SER A 347 11.40 13.44 -5.21
C SER A 347 11.21 12.51 -6.40
N GLN A 348 10.05 12.64 -7.07
CA GLN A 348 9.78 11.90 -8.32
C GLN A 348 10.91 12.08 -9.34
N LYS A 349 11.44 13.31 -9.46
CA LYS A 349 12.52 13.65 -10.38
C LYS A 349 13.82 12.91 -10.06
N ASP A 350 14.17 12.77 -8.78
CA ASP A 350 15.36 12.03 -8.39
C ASP A 350 15.20 10.53 -8.65
N VAL A 351 14.02 9.97 -8.40
CA VAL A 351 13.73 8.57 -8.72
C VAL A 351 13.77 8.31 -10.23
N GLU A 352 13.14 9.16 -11.04
CA GLU A 352 13.20 9.08 -12.50
C GLU A 352 14.65 9.13 -13.02
N ARG A 353 15.45 10.06 -12.48
CA ARG A 353 16.87 10.17 -12.80
C ARG A 353 17.61 8.89 -12.42
N LEU A 354 17.40 8.35 -11.21
CA LEU A 354 18.04 7.12 -10.75
C LEU A 354 17.72 5.93 -11.67
N PHE A 355 16.46 5.77 -12.08
CA PHE A 355 16.07 4.72 -13.01
C PHE A 355 16.66 4.94 -14.41
N THR A 356 16.64 6.17 -14.93
CA THR A 356 17.23 6.49 -16.22
C THR A 356 18.73 6.23 -16.22
N ASP A 357 19.46 6.71 -15.22
CA ASP A 357 20.90 6.49 -15.06
C ASP A 357 21.25 4.99 -14.96
N LEU A 358 20.44 4.24 -14.21
CA LEU A 358 20.62 2.79 -14.07
C LEU A 358 20.38 2.07 -15.41
N CYS A 359 19.22 2.29 -16.04
CA CYS A 359 18.82 1.62 -17.28
C CYS A 359 19.69 2.00 -18.48
N SER A 360 20.17 3.24 -18.54
CA SER A 360 21.06 3.73 -19.60
C SER A 360 22.54 3.48 -19.33
N SER A 361 22.90 2.89 -18.19
CA SER A 361 24.31 2.66 -17.84
C SER A 361 25.00 1.69 -18.80
N GLU A 362 26.19 2.06 -19.29
CA GLU A 362 27.07 1.14 -20.04
C GLU A 362 27.42 -0.14 -19.27
N LYS A 363 27.34 -0.10 -17.93
CA LYS A 363 27.52 -1.30 -17.09
C LYS A 363 26.42 -2.33 -17.33
N VAL A 364 25.18 -1.91 -17.58
CA VAL A 364 24.06 -2.82 -17.88
C VAL A 364 24.36 -3.61 -19.14
N LYS A 365 24.86 -2.97 -20.21
CA LYS A 365 25.26 -3.65 -21.45
C LYS A 365 26.38 -4.68 -21.21
N LYS A 366 27.39 -4.31 -20.41
CA LYS A 366 28.50 -5.23 -20.04
C LYS A 366 28.00 -6.44 -19.24
N VAL A 367 27.09 -6.20 -18.28
CA VAL A 367 26.46 -7.27 -17.49
C VAL A 367 25.60 -8.15 -18.37
N ALA A 368 24.76 -7.59 -19.24
CA ALA A 368 23.95 -8.34 -20.19
C ALA A 368 24.78 -9.24 -21.12
N ASN A 369 25.89 -8.72 -21.66
CA ASN A 369 26.83 -9.51 -22.47
C ASN A 369 27.48 -10.64 -21.68
N LEU A 370 27.81 -10.41 -20.40
CA LEU A 370 28.34 -11.45 -19.53
C LEU A 370 27.29 -12.53 -19.24
N ILE A 371 26.04 -12.14 -18.98
CA ILE A 371 24.92 -13.08 -18.79
C ILE A 371 24.74 -13.92 -20.06
N LYS A 372 24.65 -13.28 -21.24
CA LYS A 372 24.54 -13.95 -22.54
C LYS A 372 25.65 -14.99 -22.74
N LYS A 373 26.90 -14.61 -22.46
CA LYS A 373 28.06 -15.52 -22.55
C LYS A 373 27.95 -16.70 -21.58
N ARG A 374 27.47 -16.48 -20.35
CA ARG A 374 27.33 -17.54 -19.33
C ARG A 374 26.17 -18.50 -19.64
N LEU A 375 25.08 -17.98 -20.20
CA LEU A 375 23.92 -18.79 -20.59
C LEU A 375 24.17 -19.56 -21.89
N GLY A 376 25.07 -19.08 -22.76
CA GLY A 376 25.35 -19.73 -24.05
C GLY A 376 24.23 -19.55 -25.08
N ARG A 377 23.28 -18.64 -24.83
CA ARG A 377 22.13 -18.33 -25.69
C ARG A 377 21.84 -16.83 -25.69
N ASP A 378 21.01 -16.38 -26.62
CA ASP A 378 20.44 -15.03 -26.57
C ASP A 378 19.61 -14.81 -25.31
N LEU A 379 19.54 -13.54 -24.89
CA LEU A 379 18.77 -13.17 -23.71
C LEU A 379 17.28 -13.24 -24.00
N GLN A 380 16.53 -13.74 -23.02
CA GLN A 380 15.08 -13.80 -22.96
C GLN A 380 14.55 -12.71 -22.00
N PRO A 381 13.28 -12.29 -22.10
CA PRO A 381 12.72 -11.25 -21.23
C PRO A 381 12.86 -11.55 -19.72
N PHE A 382 12.74 -12.81 -19.34
CA PHE A 382 12.88 -13.25 -17.94
C PHE A 382 14.35 -13.27 -17.42
N ASP A 383 15.35 -13.04 -18.27
CA ASP A 383 16.75 -12.97 -17.87
C ASP A 383 17.09 -11.76 -16.98
N ILE A 384 16.15 -10.81 -16.84
CA ILE A 384 16.23 -9.77 -15.80
C ILE A 384 16.35 -10.36 -14.39
N TRP A 385 15.87 -11.61 -14.19
CA TRP A 385 15.98 -12.33 -12.92
C TRP A 385 17.18 -13.27 -12.83
N TYR A 386 18.12 -13.23 -13.78
CA TYR A 386 19.33 -14.07 -13.75
C TYR A 386 20.04 -14.00 -12.39
N ASP A 387 20.09 -15.11 -11.66
CA ASP A 387 20.62 -15.14 -10.29
C ASP A 387 22.13 -15.49 -10.24
N GLY A 388 22.80 -15.77 -11.36
CA GLY A 388 24.16 -16.33 -11.41
C GLY A 388 25.30 -15.42 -10.92
N PHE A 389 25.00 -14.26 -10.35
CA PHE A 389 25.96 -13.42 -9.63
C PHE A 389 26.01 -13.69 -8.12
N LYS A 390 25.05 -14.45 -7.58
CA LYS A 390 25.03 -14.83 -6.16
C LYS A 390 25.69 -16.18 -5.96
N ALA A 391 26.45 -16.34 -4.87
CA ALA A 391 27.10 -17.60 -4.53
C ALA A 391 26.10 -18.77 -4.36
N ARG A 392 24.89 -18.46 -3.88
CA ARG A 392 23.82 -19.44 -3.66
C ARG A 392 23.24 -20.05 -4.93
N SER A 393 23.46 -19.43 -6.09
CA SER A 393 22.80 -19.81 -7.35
C SER A 393 23.33 -21.13 -7.93
N ASN A 394 24.46 -21.61 -7.39
CA ASN A 394 25.02 -22.91 -7.67
C ASN A 394 24.55 -24.00 -6.67
N LEU A 395 23.79 -23.64 -5.63
CA LEU A 395 23.28 -24.59 -4.65
C LEU A 395 22.03 -25.26 -5.21
N ASN A 396 22.01 -26.59 -5.19
CA ASN A 396 20.85 -27.37 -5.60
C ASN A 396 19.69 -27.13 -4.60
N GLN A 397 18.54 -26.65 -5.10
CA GLN A 397 17.34 -26.45 -4.28
C GLN A 397 16.85 -27.72 -3.61
N GLU A 398 16.93 -28.89 -4.25
CA GLU A 398 16.55 -30.17 -3.64
C GLU A 398 17.41 -30.49 -2.42
N MET A 399 18.71 -30.19 -2.51
CA MET A 399 19.63 -30.33 -1.38
C MET A 399 19.25 -29.36 -0.26
N LEU A 400 18.97 -28.10 -0.57
CA LEU A 400 18.52 -27.11 0.41
C LEU A 400 17.20 -27.52 1.06
N THR A 401 16.21 -27.98 0.27
CA THR A 401 14.93 -28.50 0.75
C THR A 401 15.14 -29.69 1.68
N LYS A 402 16.01 -30.64 1.32
CA LYS A 402 16.34 -31.79 2.18
C LYS A 402 16.99 -31.36 3.49
N MET A 403 17.93 -30.41 3.45
CA MET A 403 18.58 -29.86 4.66
C MET A 403 17.58 -29.14 5.55
N THR A 404 16.73 -28.28 4.97
CA THR A 404 15.72 -27.52 5.69
C THR A 404 14.67 -28.44 6.30
N ARG A 405 14.12 -29.40 5.55
CA ARG A 405 13.16 -30.39 6.09
C ARG A 405 13.76 -31.27 7.18
N LYS A 406 15.05 -31.61 7.07
CA LYS A 406 15.76 -32.34 8.13
C LYS A 406 15.89 -31.50 9.41
N ARG A 407 16.14 -30.19 9.27
CA ARG A 407 16.33 -29.29 10.42
C ARG A 407 15.01 -28.86 11.05
N TYR A 408 14.00 -28.61 10.22
CA TYR A 408 12.67 -28.16 10.60
C TYR A 408 11.63 -29.07 9.92
N PRO A 409 11.32 -30.23 10.52
CA PRO A 409 10.38 -31.19 9.94
C PRO A 409 8.93 -30.67 9.92
N ASN A 410 8.61 -29.67 10.74
CA ASN A 410 7.31 -29.01 10.80
C ASN A 410 7.46 -27.55 11.24
N THR A 411 6.37 -26.79 11.15
CA THR A 411 6.33 -25.37 11.52
C THR A 411 6.63 -25.16 13.00
N GLN A 412 6.20 -26.07 13.88
CA GLN A 412 6.48 -25.97 15.33
C GLN A 412 7.98 -26.13 15.65
N ALA A 413 8.70 -26.96 14.90
CA ALA A 413 10.15 -27.11 15.05
C ALA A 413 10.90 -25.86 14.59
N PHE A 414 10.41 -25.20 13.52
CA PHE A 414 10.95 -23.92 13.07
C PHE A 414 10.70 -22.82 14.11
N ASP A 415 9.46 -22.70 14.59
CA ASP A 415 9.04 -21.73 15.60
C ASP A 415 9.91 -21.81 16.87
N LYS A 416 10.16 -23.02 17.36
CA LYS A 416 11.02 -23.27 18.53
C LYS A 416 12.50 -22.88 18.32
N ASP A 417 13.00 -22.82 17.08
CA ASP A 417 14.39 -22.42 16.79
C ASP A 417 14.50 -20.91 16.49
N ILE A 418 13.38 -20.17 16.38
CA ILE A 418 13.40 -18.71 16.14
C ILE A 418 14.25 -17.98 17.18
N PRO A 419 14.13 -18.22 18.51
CA PRO A 419 14.97 -17.52 19.50
C PRO A 419 16.48 -17.72 19.24
N ASN A 420 16.90 -18.94 18.91
CA ASN A 420 18.30 -19.23 18.55
C ASN A 420 18.74 -18.51 17.27
N MET A 421 17.86 -18.36 16.29
CA MET A 421 18.15 -17.58 15.08
C MET A 421 18.30 -16.09 15.41
N LEU A 422 17.44 -15.54 16.25
CA LEU A 422 17.51 -14.14 16.70
C LEU A 422 18.78 -13.89 17.51
N GLU A 423 19.16 -14.79 18.42
CA GLU A 423 20.43 -14.69 19.16
C GLU A 423 21.64 -14.64 18.21
N LYS A 424 21.66 -15.48 17.16
CA LYS A 424 22.71 -15.47 16.13
C LYS A 424 22.73 -14.19 15.30
N LEU A 425 21.59 -13.54 15.14
CA LEU A 425 21.46 -12.22 14.49
C LEU A 425 21.84 -11.06 15.44
N GLY A 426 22.21 -11.35 16.69
CA GLY A 426 22.69 -10.38 17.67
C GLY A 426 21.62 -9.83 18.61
N PHE A 427 20.41 -10.40 18.62
CA PHE A 427 19.40 -10.06 19.62
C PHE A 427 19.79 -10.62 20.98
N LYS A 428 19.49 -9.86 22.04
CA LYS A 428 19.66 -10.36 23.41
C LYS A 428 18.64 -11.45 23.69
N LYS A 429 19.01 -12.44 24.50
CA LYS A 429 18.20 -13.60 24.84
C LYS A 429 16.83 -13.28 25.46
N ASP A 430 16.66 -12.13 26.10
CA ASP A 430 15.38 -11.67 26.66
C ASP A 430 14.45 -11.02 25.61
N LYS A 431 14.98 -10.72 24.42
CA LYS A 431 14.26 -10.14 23.27
C LYS A 431 14.09 -11.11 22.10
N ALA A 432 14.95 -12.12 22.03
CA ALA A 432 14.87 -13.26 21.14
C ALA A 432 13.83 -14.26 21.66
#